data_AF-A0A257QIK4-F1
#
_entry.id   AF-A0A257QIK4-F1
#
_cell.length_a   1.000
_cell.length_b   1.000
_cell.length_c   1.000
_cell.angle_alpha   90.00
_cell.angle_beta   90.00
_cell.angle_gamma   90.00
#
_symmetry.space_group_name_H-M   'P 1'
#
loop_
_entity.id
_entity.type
_entity.pdbx_description
1 polymer ?
#
loop_
_entity_poly.entity_id
_entity_poly.type
_entity_poly.pdbx_seq_one_letter_code
_entity_poly.pdbx_strand_id
1 'polypeptide(L)'
;MASHHVVASFDVGDHPDVLAADRKPGWIYLASESGIVSVFKIQGNIVTRIGGGLLGPNAHVVAVDPVSHRSYFPLKDLQGKRVLRIMRPRP
;
A
#
# COMPACT_ATOMS: atom_id res chain seq x y z
N MET A 1 30.99 4.06 -5.61
CA MET A 1 29.70 3.36 -5.35
C MET A 1 28.93 4.20 -4.36
N ALA A 2 27.65 4.48 -4.60
CA ALA A 2 26.81 5.17 -3.62
C ALA A 2 26.40 4.17 -2.53
N SER A 3 26.58 4.51 -1.26
CA SER A 3 26.07 3.71 -0.15
C SER A 3 24.59 4.01 0.06
N HIS A 4 23.78 2.97 0.26
CA HIS A 4 22.39 3.12 0.71
C HIS A 4 22.35 3.13 2.24
N HIS A 5 21.52 3.99 2.82
CA HIS A 5 21.30 4.08 4.26
C HIS A 5 19.80 3.99 4.55
N VAL A 6 19.43 3.24 5.60
CA VAL A 6 18.02 3.11 6.03
C VAL A 6 17.60 4.41 6.73
N VAL A 7 16.62 5.11 6.17
CA VAL A 7 16.11 6.39 6.73
C VAL A 7 14.89 6.22 7.62
N ALA A 8 14.16 5.10 7.49
CA ALA A 8 13.00 4.76 8.30
C ALA A 8 12.69 3.26 8.18
N SER A 9 12.10 2.69 9.24
CA SER A 9 11.61 1.31 9.29
C SER A 9 10.21 1.30 9.93
N PHE A 10 9.32 0.46 9.43
CA PHE A 10 7.94 0.39 9.90
C PHE A 10 7.49 -1.07 10.00
N ASP A 11 6.66 -1.36 10.99
CA ASP A 11 5.82 -2.56 10.96
C ASP A 11 4.67 -2.38 9.95
N VAL A 12 4.49 -3.36 9.08
CA VAL A 12 3.58 -3.32 7.93
C VAL A 12 2.73 -4.59 7.78
N GLY A 13 2.79 -5.51 8.74
CA GLY A 13 2.15 -6.82 8.67
C GLY A 13 3.05 -7.91 8.06
N ASP A 14 2.61 -9.16 8.19
CA ASP A 14 3.40 -10.33 7.86
C ASP A 14 3.51 -10.56 6.35
N HIS A 15 4.71 -10.93 5.88
CA HIS A 15 5.03 -11.23 4.48
C HIS A 15 4.59 -10.12 3.50
N PRO A 16 5.16 -8.90 3.61
CA PRO A 16 4.97 -7.86 2.60
C PRO A 16 5.77 -8.20 1.34
N ASP A 17 5.12 -8.14 0.18
CA ASP A 17 5.68 -8.58 -1.10
C ASP A 17 5.39 -7.62 -2.27
N VAL A 18 4.33 -6.83 -2.20
CA VAL A 18 3.93 -5.89 -3.27
C VAL A 18 3.85 -4.45 -2.78
N LEU A 19 4.35 -3.54 -3.62
CA LEU A 19 4.15 -2.10 -3.48
C LEU A 19 3.71 -1.44 -4.79
N ALA A 20 2.99 -0.33 -4.67
CA ALA A 20 2.61 0.53 -5.78
C ALA A 20 2.81 2.01 -5.41
N ALA A 21 3.20 2.83 -6.38
CA ALA A 21 3.50 4.24 -6.18
C ALA A 21 2.48 5.15 -6.89
N ASP A 22 1.89 6.08 -6.14
CA ASP A 22 1.17 7.23 -6.69
C ASP A 22 2.08 8.47 -6.67
N ARG A 23 2.69 8.76 -7.81
CA ARG A 23 3.82 9.72 -7.87
C ARG A 23 3.40 11.16 -7.60
N LYS A 24 2.20 11.57 -8.05
CA LYS A 24 1.75 12.97 -7.95
C LYS A 24 1.52 13.42 -6.50
N PRO A 25 0.81 12.66 -5.64
CA PRO A 25 0.74 12.94 -4.21
C PRO A 25 1.96 12.44 -3.42
N GLY A 26 2.84 11.65 -4.05
CA GLY A 26 4.05 11.09 -3.44
C GLY A 26 3.73 9.95 -2.48
N TRP A 27 2.74 9.13 -2.79
CA TRP A 27 2.28 8.04 -1.92
C TRP A 27 2.84 6.69 -2.36
N ILE A 28 3.19 5.84 -1.40
CA ILE A 28 3.51 4.43 -1.60
C ILE A 28 2.48 3.59 -0.85
N TYR A 29 1.86 2.66 -1.54
CA TYR A 29 1.01 1.63 -0.98
C TYR A 29 1.84 0.37 -0.87
N LEU A 30 1.83 -0.26 0.30
CA LEU A 30 2.48 -1.54 0.53
C LEU A 30 1.43 -2.51 1.04
N ALA A 31 1.37 -3.66 0.40
CA ALA A 31 0.41 -4.72 0.66
C ALA A 31 1.12 -5.93 1.27
N SER A 32 0.49 -6.57 2.23
CA SER A 32 1.02 -7.73 2.96
C SER A 32 0.04 -8.90 2.89
N GLU A 33 0.56 -10.13 2.86
CA GLU A 33 -0.25 -11.35 2.87
C GLU A 33 -1.12 -11.48 4.12
N SER A 34 -0.70 -10.89 5.25
CA SER A 34 -1.54 -10.75 6.45
C SER A 34 -2.85 -10.00 6.23
N GLY A 35 -2.98 -9.31 5.08
CA GLY A 35 -4.15 -8.52 4.72
C GLY A 35 -4.05 -7.05 5.13
N ILE A 36 -2.97 -6.69 5.82
CA ILE A 36 -2.67 -5.30 6.16
C ILE A 36 -2.18 -4.58 4.92
N VAL A 37 -2.75 -3.40 4.68
CA VAL A 37 -2.21 -2.43 3.73
C VAL A 37 -1.70 -1.23 4.51
N SER A 38 -0.54 -0.73 4.10
CA SER A 38 0.13 0.42 4.70
C SER A 38 0.35 1.48 3.63
N VAL A 39 0.01 2.73 3.94
CA VAL A 39 0.17 3.85 3.00
C VAL A 39 1.16 4.84 3.58
N PHE A 40 2.18 5.18 2.80
CA PHE A 40 3.25 6.09 3.17
C PHE A 40 3.28 7.28 2.23
N LYS A 41 3.69 8.44 2.74
CA LYS A 41 4.07 9.60 1.94
C LYS A 41 5.58 9.75 1.94
N ILE A 42 6.17 9.98 0.78
CA ILE A 42 7.60 10.23 0.60
C ILE A 42 7.79 11.72 0.25
N GLN A 43 8.62 12.40 1.03
CA GLN A 43 9.03 13.79 0.81
C GLN A 43 10.54 13.90 1.00
N GLY A 44 11.30 13.77 -0.10
CA GLY A 44 12.76 13.65 -0.05
C GLY A 44 13.17 12.40 0.72
N ASN A 45 13.94 12.58 1.81
CA ASN A 45 14.41 11.48 2.66
C ASN A 45 13.45 11.20 3.84
N ILE A 46 12.29 11.87 3.89
CA ILE A 46 11.29 11.68 4.94
C ILE A 46 10.22 10.71 4.42
N VAL A 47 9.97 9.65 5.20
CA VAL A 47 8.90 8.68 4.96
C VAL A 47 7.92 8.76 6.13
N THR A 48 6.64 9.01 5.85
CA THR A 48 5.61 9.13 6.88
C THR A 48 4.49 8.15 6.59
N ARG A 49 4.11 7.29 7.54
CA ARG A 49 2.88 6.49 7.43
C ARG A 49 1.68 7.45 7.51
N ILE A 50 0.88 7.50 6.45
CA ILE A 50 -0.30 8.36 6.34
C ILE A 50 -1.61 7.57 6.45
N GLY A 51 -1.54 6.25 6.44
CA GLY A 51 -2.71 5.41 6.63
C GLY A 51 -2.41 3.92 6.57
N GLY A 52 -3.48 3.15 6.68
CA GLY A 52 -3.44 1.70 6.56
C GLY A 52 -4.56 1.02 7.30
N GLY A 53 -4.63 -0.30 7.16
CA GLY A 53 -5.60 -1.15 7.85
C GLY A 53 -5.75 -2.52 7.22
N LEU A 54 -6.49 -3.39 7.90
CA LEU A 54 -6.84 -4.72 7.40
C LEU A 54 -7.89 -4.61 6.29
N LEU A 55 -7.54 -5.01 5.08
CA LEU A 55 -8.47 -5.01 3.94
C LEU A 55 -9.16 -6.36 3.74
N GLY A 56 -8.60 -7.43 4.29
CA GLY A 56 -9.11 -8.78 4.15
C GLY A 56 -7.96 -9.77 4.00
N PRO A 57 -8.21 -11.07 4.14
CA PRO A 57 -7.16 -12.08 4.04
C PRO A 57 -6.47 -12.01 2.66
N ASN A 58 -5.15 -12.15 2.65
CA ASN A 58 -4.32 -12.12 1.43
C ASN A 58 -4.56 -10.89 0.55
N ALA A 59 -4.77 -9.71 1.16
CA ALA A 59 -4.85 -8.43 0.44
C ALA A 59 -3.48 -7.92 -0.05
N HIS A 60 -2.62 -8.82 -0.53
CA HIS A 60 -1.22 -8.57 -0.87
C HIS A 60 -0.99 -7.99 -2.26
N VAL A 61 -2.05 -7.73 -3.05
CA VAL A 61 -1.92 -7.08 -4.37
C VAL A 61 -2.46 -5.66 -4.29
N VAL A 62 -1.71 -4.72 -4.85
CA VAL A 62 -2.15 -3.32 -5.00
C VAL A 62 -1.82 -2.78 -6.39
N ALA A 63 -2.79 -2.11 -6.99
CA ALA A 63 -2.60 -1.26 -8.17
C ALA A 63 -3.12 0.14 -7.89
N VAL A 64 -2.55 1.15 -8.55
CA VAL A 64 -2.94 2.56 -8.40
C VAL A 64 -3.18 3.16 -9.78
N ASP A 65 -4.29 3.86 -9.94
CA ASP A 65 -4.52 4.75 -11.09
C ASP A 65 -3.96 6.16 -10.78
N PRO A 66 -2.90 6.62 -11.46
CA PRO A 66 -2.28 7.92 -11.18
C PRO A 66 -3.14 9.13 -11.61
N VAL A 67 -4.22 8.92 -12.38
CA VAL A 67 -5.13 10.00 -12.81
C VAL A 67 -6.19 10.24 -11.75
N SER A 68 -6.87 9.18 -11.30
CA SER A 68 -7.92 9.28 -10.29
C SER A 68 -7.43 9.09 -8.86
N HIS A 69 -6.16 8.73 -8.68
CA HIS A 69 -5.51 8.40 -7.41
C HIS A 69 -6.21 7.25 -6.65
N ARG A 70 -6.97 6.42 -7.37
CA ARG A 70 -7.65 5.26 -6.78
C ARG A 70 -6.69 4.11 -6.63
N SER A 71 -6.80 3.41 -5.51
CA SER A 71 -6.07 2.17 -5.26
C SER A 71 -7.01 0.97 -5.28
N TYR A 72 -6.54 -0.12 -5.86
CA TYR A 72 -7.30 -1.32 -6.20
C TYR A 72 -6.68 -2.53 -5.52
N PHE A 73 -7.48 -3.26 -4.75
CA PHE A 73 -7.06 -4.44 -4.00
C PHE A 73 -7.96 -5.63 -4.37
N PRO A 74 -7.51 -6.49 -5.30
CA PRO A 74 -8.24 -7.72 -5.61
C PRO A 74 -8.07 -8.71 -4.45
N LEU A 75 -9.19 -9.16 -3.90
CA LEU A 75 -9.25 -10.19 -2.86
C LEU A 75 -9.78 -11.47 -3.48
N LYS A 76 -8.95 -12.52 -3.47
CA LYS A 76 -9.30 -13.82 -4.04
C LYS A 76 -10.46 -14.46 -3.29
N ASP A 77 -10.49 -14.32 -1.98
CA ASP A 77 -11.52 -14.87 -1.12
C ASP A 77 -11.79 -13.94 0.07
N LEU A 78 -12.92 -13.25 0.03
CA LEU A 78 -13.50 -12.55 1.16
C LEU A 78 -14.84 -13.21 1.50
N GLN A 79 -14.83 -14.13 2.47
CA GLN A 79 -16.00 -14.88 2.92
C GLN A 79 -16.69 -15.66 1.77
N GLY A 80 -15.90 -16.38 0.98
CA GLY A 80 -16.35 -17.19 -0.15
C GLY A 80 -16.56 -16.39 -1.45
N LYS A 81 -16.18 -15.10 -1.48
CA LYS A 81 -16.42 -14.22 -2.62
C LYS A 81 -15.15 -13.56 -3.14
N ARG A 82 -15.02 -13.51 -4.46
CA ARG A 82 -14.00 -12.69 -5.15
C ARG A 82 -14.47 -11.24 -5.11
N VAL A 83 -13.66 -10.35 -4.54
CA VAL A 83 -14.04 -8.94 -4.33
C VAL A 83 -12.91 -8.04 -4.80
N LEU A 84 -13.24 -6.97 -5.52
CA LEU A 84 -12.32 -5.87 -5.77
C LEU A 84 -12.65 -4.73 -4.81
N ARG A 85 -11.77 -4.45 -3.85
CA ARG A 85 -11.89 -3.24 -3.03
C ARG A 85 -11.24 -2.07 -3.76
N ILE A 86 -11.99 -0.98 -3.89
CA ILE A 86 -11.53 0.26 -4.54
C ILE A 86 -11.55 1.36 -3.48
N MET A 87 -10.39 1.94 -3.20
CA MET A 87 -10.27 3.07 -2.29
C MET A 87 -10.02 4.35 -3.07
N ARG A 88 -10.53 5.45 -2.53
CA ARG A 88 -10.30 6.80 -3.03
C ARG A 88 -9.50 7.58 -1.99
N PRO A 89 -8.62 8.50 -2.38
CA PRO A 89 -8.00 9.43 -1.45
C PRO A 89 -9.09 10.23 -0.74
N ARG A 90 -8.88 10.52 0.54
CA ARG A 90 -9.70 11.53 1.23
C ARG A 90 -9.13 12.92 0.90
N PRO A 91 -9.99 13.91 0.61
CA PRO A 91 -9.58 15.31 0.44
C PRO A 91 -8.86 15.85 1.69
#